data_AF-A0A1F5LV22-F1
#
_entry.id   AF-A0A1F5LV22-F1
#
_cell.length_a   1.000
_cell.length_b   1.000
_cell.length_c   1.000
_cell.angle_alpha   90.00
_cell.angle_beta   90.00
_cell.angle_gamma   90.00
#
_symmetry.space_group_name_H-M   'P 1'
#
loop_
_entity.id
_entity.type
_entity.pdbx_description
1 polymer ?
#
loop_
_entity_poly.entity_id
_entity_poly.type
_entity_poly.pdbx_seq_one_letter_code
_entity_poly.pdbx_strand_id
1 'polypeptide(L)'
;MPRQQINLEPYREEIISLFHHGVSSDAISRTLESRHNIQVKERTIQSRLRKWGIRKRHRTTTSDEALHSRIQILFLEERLTDKAMLRVLQQEGYGISERTLRRLRFKLGLHARASSEQEQSQNQQDQDHLAISLPQAVIQAHPV
;
A
#
# COMPACT_ATOMS: atom_id res chain seq x y z
N MET A 1 36.07 -2.59 -21.03
CA MET A 1 36.42 -3.62 -20.03
C MET A 1 35.18 -4.49 -19.76
N PRO A 2 35.24 -5.81 -19.99
CA PRO A 2 34.13 -6.70 -19.65
C PRO A 2 33.91 -6.71 -18.13
N ARG A 3 32.65 -6.56 -17.69
CA ARG A 3 32.31 -6.59 -16.26
C ARG A 3 32.48 -8.02 -15.73
N GLN A 4 33.27 -8.18 -14.66
CA GLN A 4 33.42 -9.45 -13.95
C GLN A 4 32.03 -9.94 -13.49
N GLN A 5 31.64 -11.12 -13.97
CA GLN A 5 30.41 -11.77 -13.53
C GLN A 5 30.68 -12.43 -12.18
N ILE A 6 30.18 -11.81 -11.12
CA ILE A 6 30.20 -12.40 -9.78
C ILE A 6 29.13 -13.50 -9.74
N ASN A 7 29.56 -14.72 -9.41
CA ASN A 7 28.68 -15.87 -9.21
C ASN A 7 28.03 -15.78 -7.83
N LEU A 8 26.78 -15.29 -7.83
CA LEU A 8 25.95 -15.16 -6.63
C LEU A 8 25.02 -16.37 -6.40
N GLU A 9 25.08 -17.39 -7.25
CA GLU A 9 24.30 -18.63 -7.09
C GLU A 9 24.55 -19.37 -5.76
N PRO A 10 25.80 -19.53 -5.24
CA PRO A 10 26.00 -20.23 -3.97
C PRO A 10 25.44 -19.47 -2.76
N TYR A 11 25.28 -18.15 -2.86
CA TYR A 11 24.71 -17.30 -1.80
C TYR A 11 23.24 -16.99 -2.00
N ARG A 12 22.60 -17.65 -2.99
CA ARG A 12 21.21 -17.41 -3.34
C ARG A 12 20.31 -17.53 -2.12
N GLU A 13 20.39 -18.64 -1.37
CA GLU A 13 19.50 -18.87 -0.23
C GLU A 13 19.67 -17.84 0.88
N GLU A 14 20.91 -17.44 1.19
CA GLU A 14 21.21 -16.41 2.19
C GLU A 14 20.62 -15.05 1.78
N ILE A 15 20.82 -14.64 0.51
CA ILE A 15 20.29 -13.38 -0.03
C ILE A 15 18.76 -13.38 0.03
N ILE A 16 18.13 -14.50 -0.30
CA ILE A 16 16.68 -14.67 -0.29
C ILE A 16 16.15 -14.55 1.14
N SER A 17 16.78 -15.25 2.07
CA SER A 17 16.42 -15.20 3.49
C SER A 17 16.48 -13.77 4.02
N LEU A 18 17.61 -13.09 3.82
CA LEU A 18 17.79 -11.69 4.24
C LEU A 18 16.74 -10.77 3.60
N PHE A 19 16.43 -10.97 2.31
CA PHE A 19 15.40 -10.19 1.63
C PHE A 19 13.99 -10.45 2.19
N HIS A 20 13.67 -11.68 2.59
CA HIS A 20 12.41 -12.02 3.26
C HIS A 20 12.31 -11.46 4.69
N HIS A 21 13.45 -11.33 5.38
CA HIS A 21 13.54 -10.63 6.67
C HIS A 21 13.38 -9.10 6.55
N GLY A 22 13.25 -8.56 5.34
CA GLY A 22 13.04 -7.14 5.10
C GLY A 22 14.33 -6.32 5.06
N VAL A 23 15.49 -6.99 5.00
CA VAL A 23 16.80 -6.34 4.85
C VAL A 23 16.88 -5.69 3.47
N SER A 24 17.33 -4.44 3.42
CA SER A 24 17.48 -3.70 2.17
C SER A 24 18.58 -4.31 1.29
N SER A 25 18.48 -4.14 -0.03
CA SER A 25 19.48 -4.66 -0.96
C SER A 25 20.88 -4.07 -0.75
N ASP A 26 20.99 -2.85 -0.19
CA ASP A 26 22.27 -2.25 0.22
C ASP A 26 22.83 -2.93 1.46
N ALA A 27 22.00 -3.19 2.48
CA ALA A 27 22.42 -3.91 3.66
C ALA A 27 22.82 -5.37 3.34
N ILE A 28 22.11 -6.03 2.42
CA ILE A 28 22.49 -7.37 1.92
C ILE A 28 23.88 -7.34 1.27
N SER A 29 24.16 -6.30 0.48
CA SER A 29 25.48 -6.10 -0.14
C SER A 29 26.59 -6.00 0.92
N ARG A 30 26.40 -5.17 1.96
CA ARG A 30 27.36 -5.02 3.06
C ARG A 30 27.57 -6.32 3.84
N THR A 31 26.51 -7.09 4.05
CA THR A 31 26.60 -8.40 4.73
C THR A 31 27.41 -9.40 3.91
N LEU A 32 27.22 -9.42 2.58
CA LEU A 32 27.99 -10.28 1.68
C LEU A 32 29.46 -9.87 1.60
N GLU A 33 29.74 -8.57 1.61
CA GLU A 33 31.09 -8.03 1.66
C GLU A 33 31.77 -8.41 2.98
N SER A 34 31.07 -8.26 4.12
CA SER A 34 31.65 -8.51 5.44
C SER A 34 31.86 -10.00 5.74
N ARG A 35 30.97 -10.89 5.28
CA ARG A 35 31.05 -12.33 5.57
C ARG A 35 31.86 -13.13 4.56
N HIS A 36 31.72 -12.79 3.29
CA HIS A 36 32.27 -13.57 2.19
C HIS A 36 33.32 -12.82 1.36
N ASN A 37 33.62 -11.56 1.72
CA ASN A 37 34.55 -10.68 1.00
C ASN A 37 34.17 -10.47 -0.47
N ILE A 38 32.86 -10.47 -0.76
CA ILE A 38 32.31 -10.31 -2.11
C ILE A 38 31.70 -8.92 -2.24
N GLN A 39 32.30 -8.08 -3.08
CA GLN A 39 31.80 -6.75 -3.38
C GLN A 39 30.73 -6.80 -4.47
N VAL A 40 29.47 -6.66 -4.08
CA VAL A 40 28.33 -6.64 -5.01
C VAL A 40 27.51 -5.39 -4.83
N LYS A 41 27.30 -4.63 -5.91
CA LYS A 41 26.45 -3.43 -5.86
C LYS A 41 24.99 -3.82 -5.64
N GLU A 42 24.23 -2.93 -5.00
CA GLU A 42 22.78 -3.07 -4.80
C GLU A 42 22.05 -3.48 -6.10
N ARG A 43 22.37 -2.81 -7.22
CA ARG A 43 21.79 -3.11 -8.53
C ARG A 43 22.00 -4.56 -8.97
N THR A 44 23.13 -5.16 -8.61
CA THR A 44 23.44 -6.57 -8.91
C THR A 44 22.54 -7.49 -8.08
N ILE A 45 22.37 -7.20 -6.78
CA ILE A 45 21.45 -7.93 -5.89
C ILE A 45 20.02 -7.84 -6.40
N GLN A 46 19.54 -6.64 -6.73
CA GLN A 46 18.20 -6.45 -7.29
C GLN A 46 18.02 -7.19 -8.63
N SER A 47 19.02 -7.16 -9.51
CA SER A 47 18.97 -7.91 -10.78
C SER A 47 18.92 -9.41 -10.57
N ARG A 48 19.67 -9.94 -9.60
CA ARG A 48 19.67 -11.38 -9.26
C ARG A 48 18.36 -11.79 -8.60
N LEU A 49 17.84 -11.01 -7.66
CA LEU A 49 16.52 -11.21 -7.07
C LEU A 49 15.43 -11.26 -8.16
N ARG A 50 15.46 -10.35 -9.14
CA ARG A 50 14.56 -10.38 -10.30
C ARG A 50 14.73 -11.64 -11.15
N LYS A 51 15.97 -12.06 -11.43
CA LYS A 51 16.27 -13.28 -12.19
C LYS A 51 15.78 -14.54 -11.47
N TRP A 52 15.88 -14.57 -10.14
CA TRP A 52 15.37 -15.64 -9.30
C TRP A 52 13.85 -15.58 -9.07
N GLY A 53 13.15 -14.60 -9.68
CA GLY A 53 11.69 -14.45 -9.56
C GLY A 53 11.22 -13.82 -8.25
N ILE A 54 12.14 -13.26 -7.46
CA ILE A 54 11.87 -12.77 -6.12
C ILE A 54 11.58 -11.28 -6.20
N ARG A 55 10.30 -10.98 -6.08
CA ARG A 55 9.79 -9.62 -5.99
C ARG A 55 9.43 -9.36 -4.54
N LYS A 56 9.58 -8.10 -4.10
CA LYS A 56 9.01 -7.63 -2.83
C LYS A 56 7.48 -7.78 -2.96
N ARG A 57 6.96 -8.93 -2.55
CA ARG A 57 5.50 -9.14 -2.51
C ARG A 57 5.00 -8.12 -1.50
N HIS A 58 4.07 -7.26 -1.90
CA HIS A 58 3.38 -6.40 -0.94
C HIS A 58 2.64 -7.31 0.03
N ARG A 59 3.32 -7.66 1.12
CA ARG A 59 2.99 -8.77 2.02
C ARG A 59 1.65 -8.50 2.71
N THR A 60 1.33 -7.23 2.88
CA THR A 60 0.15 -6.72 3.59
C THR A 60 -1.18 -6.93 2.87
N THR A 61 -1.20 -7.18 1.55
CA THR A 61 -2.49 -7.07 0.82
C THR A 61 -3.04 -8.35 0.25
N THR A 62 -2.30 -9.47 0.16
CA THR A 62 -2.83 -10.71 -0.46
C THR A 62 -2.95 -11.89 0.50
N SER A 63 -2.28 -11.81 1.65
CA SER A 63 -2.19 -12.89 2.64
C SER A 63 -2.66 -12.47 4.03
N ASP A 64 -3.12 -11.23 4.18
CA ASP A 64 -3.62 -10.73 5.45
C ASP A 64 -5.10 -11.11 5.59
N GLU A 65 -5.37 -12.12 6.39
CA GLU A 65 -6.71 -12.64 6.64
C GLU A 65 -7.54 -11.62 7.43
N ALA A 66 -6.92 -10.84 8.32
CA ALA A 66 -7.61 -9.79 9.05
C ALA A 66 -8.12 -8.68 8.11
N LEU A 67 -7.29 -8.30 7.12
CA LEU A 67 -7.70 -7.38 6.06
C LEU A 67 -8.88 -7.94 5.24
N HIS A 68 -8.87 -9.23 4.91
CA HIS A 68 -9.97 -9.86 4.17
C HIS A 68 -11.27 -9.87 4.97
N SER A 69 -11.23 -10.25 6.25
CA SER A 69 -12.39 -10.22 7.14
C SER A 69 -12.93 -8.81 7.31
N ARG A 70 -12.05 -7.80 7.43
CA ARG A 70 -12.49 -6.41 7.53
C ARG A 70 -13.18 -5.92 6.27
N ILE A 71 -12.65 -6.25 5.08
CA ILE A 71 -13.30 -5.95 3.80
C ILE A 71 -14.67 -6.62 3.70
N GLN A 72 -14.82 -7.86 4.19
CA GLN A 72 -16.11 -8.55 4.20
C GLN A 72 -17.12 -7.85 5.11
N ILE A 73 -16.73 -7.47 6.33
CA ILE A 73 -17.61 -6.77 7.28
C ILE A 73 -18.08 -5.43 6.69
N LEU A 74 -17.14 -4.60 6.21
CA LEU A 74 -17.46 -3.28 5.63
C LEU A 74 -18.40 -3.38 4.42
N PHE A 75 -18.32 -4.46 3.66
CA PHE A 75 -19.14 -4.67 2.47
C PHE A 75 -20.49 -5.35 2.76
N LEU A 76 -20.52 -6.33 3.68
CA LEU A 76 -21.71 -7.11 4.00
C LEU A 76 -22.61 -6.44 5.03
N GLU A 77 -22.01 -5.91 6.11
CA GLU A 77 -22.74 -5.29 7.22
C GLU A 77 -23.00 -3.81 6.94
N GLU A 78 -21.96 -3.04 6.59
CA GLU A 78 -22.09 -1.59 6.41
C GLU A 78 -22.47 -1.15 4.99
N ARG A 79 -22.49 -2.07 4.01
CA ARG A 79 -22.85 -1.79 2.60
C ARG A 79 -22.10 -0.59 2.00
N LEU A 80 -20.86 -0.36 2.42
CA LEU A 80 -20.07 0.80 2.01
C LEU A 80 -19.63 0.72 0.54
N THR A 81 -19.49 1.90 -0.08
CA THR A 81 -18.90 2.04 -1.41
C THR A 81 -17.39 1.82 -1.36
N ASP A 82 -16.77 1.46 -2.50
CA ASP A 82 -15.33 1.19 -2.61
C ASP A 82 -14.47 2.33 -2.02
N LYS A 83 -14.88 3.59 -2.25
CA LYS A 83 -14.18 4.78 -1.75
C LYS A 83 -14.29 4.93 -0.23
N ALA A 84 -15.47 4.71 0.33
CA ALA A 84 -15.69 4.79 1.77
C ALA A 84 -14.95 3.66 2.50
N MET A 85 -15.03 2.43 1.99
CA MET A 85 -14.25 1.30 2.51
C MET A 85 -12.74 1.58 2.48
N LEU A 86 -12.23 2.18 1.41
CA LEU A 86 -10.82 2.54 1.30
C LEU A 86 -10.42 3.58 2.36
N ARG A 87 -11.25 4.59 2.63
CA ARG A 87 -10.96 5.57 3.70
C ARG A 87 -10.88 4.90 5.06
N VAL A 88 -11.83 4.01 5.40
CA VAL A 88 -11.83 3.28 6.67
C VAL A 88 -10.59 2.40 6.80
N LEU A 89 -10.25 1.64 5.76
CA LEU A 89 -9.07 0.77 5.77
C LEU A 89 -7.76 1.59 5.90
N GLN A 90 -7.68 2.77 5.27
CA GLN A 90 -6.53 3.65 5.44
C GLN A 90 -6.44 4.26 6.84
N GLN A 91 -7.57 4.62 7.45
CA GLN A 91 -7.62 5.10 8.85
C GLN A 91 -7.18 4.02 9.85
N GLU A 92 -7.47 2.76 9.55
CA GLU A 92 -7.01 1.60 10.34
C GLU A 92 -5.52 1.27 10.12
N GLY A 93 -4.83 2.00 9.23
CA GLY A 93 -3.41 1.82 8.96
C GLY A 93 -3.10 0.87 7.79
N TYR A 94 -4.11 0.37 7.07
CA TYR A 94 -3.90 -0.44 5.87
C TYR A 94 -3.54 0.46 4.67
N GLY A 95 -2.27 0.45 4.29
CA GLY A 95 -1.75 1.15 3.10
C GLY A 95 -2.14 0.49 1.77
N ILE A 96 -3.43 0.34 1.50
CA ILE A 96 -3.95 -0.30 0.29
C ILE A 96 -4.40 0.73 -0.75
N SER A 97 -4.25 0.37 -2.03
CA SER A 97 -4.77 1.17 -3.14
C SER A 97 -6.17 0.71 -3.54
N GLU A 98 -6.96 1.58 -4.17
CA GLU A 98 -8.31 1.26 -4.67
C GLU A 98 -8.28 0.06 -5.63
N ARG A 99 -7.26 0.00 -6.51
CA ARG A 99 -7.06 -1.13 -7.42
C ARG A 99 -6.84 -2.44 -6.66
N THR A 100 -6.13 -2.38 -5.53
CA THR A 100 -5.88 -3.55 -4.69
C THR A 100 -7.14 -3.97 -3.95
N LEU A 101 -7.90 -3.01 -3.39
CA LEU A 101 -9.19 -3.25 -2.75
C LEU A 101 -10.18 -3.93 -3.70
N ARG A 102 -10.32 -3.41 -4.93
CA ARG A 102 -11.17 -4.00 -5.97
C ARG A 102 -10.75 -5.44 -6.27
N ARG A 103 -9.45 -5.69 -6.46
CA ARG A 103 -8.93 -7.05 -6.69
C ARG A 103 -9.23 -7.99 -5.52
N LEU A 104 -9.15 -7.51 -4.28
CA LEU A 104 -9.49 -8.31 -3.09
C LEU A 104 -10.96 -8.63 -3.02
N ARG A 105 -11.84 -7.67 -3.32
CA ARG A 105 -13.28 -7.91 -3.42
C ARG A 105 -13.61 -8.99 -4.43
N PHE A 106 -13.00 -8.94 -5.62
CA PHE A 106 -13.15 -10.00 -6.63
C PHE A 106 -12.69 -11.36 -6.11
N LYS A 107 -11.53 -11.41 -5.43
CA LYS A 107 -11.01 -12.66 -4.86
C LYS A 107 -11.92 -13.22 -3.76
N LEU A 108 -12.58 -12.36 -2.99
CA LEU A 108 -13.50 -12.73 -1.91
C LEU A 108 -14.93 -12.98 -2.40
N GLY A 109 -15.20 -12.93 -3.71
CA GLY A 109 -16.54 -13.13 -4.26
C GLY A 109 -17.53 -11.99 -3.97
N LEU A 110 -17.04 -10.83 -3.52
CA LEU A 110 -17.85 -9.65 -3.16
C LEU A 110 -18.21 -8.81 -4.39
N HIS A 111 -18.95 -9.43 -5.31
CA HIS A 111 -19.39 -8.83 -6.57
C HIS A 111 -20.67 -8.01 -6.31
N ALA A 112 -20.53 -6.70 -6.08
CA ALA A 112 -21.69 -5.82 -6.24
C ALA A 112 -21.97 -5.71 -7.74
N ARG A 113 -23.20 -6.02 -8.17
CA ARG A 113 -23.68 -5.46 -9.45
C ARG A 113 -23.81 -3.96 -9.19
N ALA A 114 -23.09 -3.15 -9.96
CA ALA A 114 -23.23 -1.71 -9.89
C ALA A 114 -24.70 -1.36 -10.20
N SER A 115 -25.49 -1.08 -9.16
CA SER A 115 -26.70 -0.30 -9.34
C SER A 115 -26.24 1.14 -9.52
N SER A 116 -26.29 1.57 -10.77
CA SER A 116 -25.80 2.81 -11.36
C SER A 116 -26.42 4.11 -10.81
N GLU A 117 -26.95 4.12 -9.58
CA GLU A 117 -27.80 5.21 -9.07
C GLU A 117 -27.23 5.97 -7.87
N GLN A 118 -26.17 5.47 -7.21
CA GLN A 118 -25.68 6.08 -5.95
C GLN A 118 -24.45 7.00 -6.09
N GLU A 119 -23.82 7.10 -7.27
CA GLU A 119 -22.63 7.95 -7.45
C GLU A 119 -22.92 9.46 -7.56
N GLN A 120 -24.17 9.88 -7.74
CA GLN A 120 -24.50 11.30 -7.90
C GLN A 120 -24.76 12.04 -6.58
N SER A 121 -25.12 11.37 -5.49
CA SER A 121 -25.59 12.06 -4.27
C SER A 121 -24.48 12.48 -3.30
N GLN A 122 -23.28 11.90 -3.38
CA GLN A 122 -22.20 12.15 -2.41
C GLN A 122 -21.30 13.35 -2.75
N ASN A 123 -21.20 13.78 -4.01
CA ASN A 123 -20.36 14.95 -4.36
C ASN A 123 -20.98 16.30 -3.92
N GLN A 124 -22.26 16.33 -3.55
CA GLN A 124 -22.94 17.56 -3.15
C GLN A 124 -22.73 17.88 -1.65
N GLN A 125 -22.63 16.85 -0.80
CA GLN A 125 -22.62 17.03 0.67
C GLN A 125 -21.27 17.51 1.24
N ASP A 126 -20.14 17.21 0.58
CA ASP A 126 -18.81 17.65 1.03
C ASP A 126 -18.55 19.15 0.76
N GLN A 127 -19.36 19.82 -0.07
CA GLN A 127 -19.19 21.25 -0.38
C GLN A 127 -19.89 22.18 0.63
N ASP A 128 -20.93 21.71 1.32
CA ASP A 128 -21.76 22.56 2.19
C ASP A 128 -21.19 22.75 3.61
N HIS A 129 -20.33 21.83 4.09
CA HIS A 129 -19.84 21.87 5.48
C HIS A 129 -18.66 22.85 5.72
N LEU A 130 -18.09 23.47 4.69
CA LEU A 130 -16.98 24.44 4.83
C LEU A 130 -17.45 25.92 4.90
N ALA A 131 -18.74 26.21 4.72
CA ALA A 131 -19.24 27.59 4.66
C ALA A 131 -19.78 28.14 6.00
N ILE A 132 -19.88 27.33 7.07
CA ILE A 132 -20.50 27.72 8.34
C ILE A 132 -19.47 27.75 9.47
N SER A 133 -18.46 28.61 9.37
CA SER A 133 -17.71 29.08 10.54
C SER A 133 -16.91 30.34 10.20
N LEU A 134 -17.62 31.45 10.05
CA LEU A 134 -17.04 32.76 10.34
C LEU A 134 -17.93 33.40 11.41
N PRO A 135 -17.43 33.58 12.65
CA PRO A 135 -18.19 34.29 13.66
C PRO A 135 -18.33 35.76 13.24
N GLN A 136 -19.58 36.18 13.12
CA GLN A 136 -19.99 37.55 12.92
C GLN A 136 -19.55 38.38 14.13
N ALA A 137 -18.42 39.08 14.00
CA ALA A 137 -17.99 40.06 14.99
C ALA A 137 -18.92 41.28 14.91
N VAL A 138 -19.58 41.51 16.03
CA VAL A 138 -20.59 42.52 16.30
C VAL A 138 -20.00 43.94 16.23
N ILE A 139 -20.70 44.76 15.44
CA ILE A 139 -20.85 46.23 15.49
C ILE A 139 -20.49 46.84 16.85
N GLN A 140 -19.63 47.85 16.91
CA GLN A 140 -19.84 49.04 17.75
C GLN A 140 -19.34 50.32 17.05
N ALA A 141 -20.16 51.35 17.19
CA ALA A 141 -20.13 52.65 16.53
C ALA A 141 -19.15 53.64 17.18
N HIS A 142 -18.66 54.62 16.42
CA HIS A 142 -19.10 56.03 16.57
C HIS A 142 -18.36 56.97 15.59
N PRO A 143 -19.08 57.89 14.92
CA PRO A 143 -18.52 59.10 14.32
C PRO A 143 -18.67 60.30 15.27
N VAL A 144 -17.65 61.17 15.34
CA VAL A 144 -17.80 62.62 15.56
C VAL A 144 -16.67 63.32 14.80
#